data_AF-A0A1L2YZH8-F1
#
_entry.id   AF-A0A1L2YZH8-F1
#
_cell.length_a   1.000
_cell.length_b   1.000
_cell.length_c   1.000
_cell.angle_alpha   90.00
_cell.angle_beta   90.00
_cell.angle_gamma   90.00
#
_symmetry.space_group_name_H-M   'P 1'
#
loop_
_entity.id
_entity.type
_entity.pdbx_description
1 polymer ?
#
loop_
_entity_poly.entity_id
_entity_poly.type
_entity_poly.pdbx_seq_one_letter_code
_entity_poly.pdbx_strand_id
1 'polypeptide(L)'
;MKLFLCLLLVILAIHCYEANAARVCPSVVAVNNAFLFTNQKEFQSHIKKFNAPAEAVEAKMEVKKCVDSSMNDAQKAEMEKIMAEVVSYCKQKEQ
;
A
#
# COMPACT_ATOMS: atom_id res chain seq x y z
N MET A 1 36.41 12.85 8.35
CA MET A 1 35.06 13.44 8.50
C MET A 1 34.11 13.17 7.33
N LYS A 2 34.57 12.84 6.11
CA LYS A 2 33.68 12.49 4.97
C LYS A 2 33.06 11.08 5.04
N LEU A 3 33.79 10.10 5.57
CA LEU A 3 33.33 8.71 5.69
C LEU A 3 32.12 8.56 6.63
N PHE A 4 32.09 9.33 7.72
CA PHE A 4 30.97 9.34 8.66
C PHE A 4 29.66 9.78 8.02
N LEU A 5 29.69 10.79 7.13
CA LEU A 5 28.50 11.25 6.42
C LEU A 5 27.96 10.17 5.45
N CYS A 6 28.84 9.50 4.69
CA CYS A 6 28.42 8.41 3.82
C CYS A 6 27.84 7.23 4.60
N LEU A 7 28.46 6.86 5.72
CA LEU A 7 27.93 5.83 6.62
C LEU A 7 26.57 6.21 7.19
N LEU A 8 26.39 7.46 7.64
CA LEU A 8 25.11 7.94 8.15
C LEU A 8 24.01 7.92 7.08
N LEU A 9 24.34 8.27 5.84
CA LEU A 9 23.39 8.21 4.73
C LEU A 9 22.99 6.79 4.37
N VAL A 10 23.94 5.84 4.40
CA VAL A 10 23.66 4.41 4.19
C VAL A 10 22.82 3.85 5.34
N ILE A 11 23.15 4.19 6.59
CA ILE A 11 22.36 3.82 7.77
C ILE A 11 20.95 4.39 7.66
N LEU A 12 20.78 5.67 7.32
CA LEU A 12 19.47 6.28 7.09
C LEU A 12 18.71 5.60 5.94
N ALA A 13 19.36 5.28 4.82
CA ALA A 13 18.72 4.58 3.72
C ALA A 13 18.25 3.17 4.12
N ILE A 14 19.05 2.45 4.93
CA ILE A 14 18.70 1.11 5.44
C ILE A 14 17.62 1.18 6.53
N HIS A 15 17.69 2.16 7.43
CA HIS A 15 16.68 2.37 8.50
C HIS A 15 15.39 3.01 7.98
N CYS A 16 15.42 3.71 6.84
CA CYS A 16 14.22 4.13 6.12
C CYS A 16 13.63 3.01 5.26
N TYR A 17 14.42 1.96 4.93
CA TYR A 17 13.94 0.76 4.25
C TYR A 17 13.25 -0.19 5.24
N GLU A 18 13.80 -0.33 6.44
CA GLU A 18 13.06 -0.84 7.61
C GLU A 18 12.28 0.30 8.25
N ALA A 19 11.33 0.89 7.52
CA ALA A 19 10.23 1.58 8.19
C ALA A 19 9.72 0.63 9.28
N ASN A 20 9.55 1.11 10.52
CA ASN A 20 9.03 0.42 11.71
C ASN A 20 7.66 -0.26 11.47
N ALA A 21 7.57 -1.13 10.49
CA ALA A 21 6.36 -1.78 10.04
C ALA A 21 6.32 -3.14 10.70
N ALA A 22 6.47 -3.11 12.04
CA ALA A 22 6.31 -4.29 12.87
C ALA A 22 4.91 -4.94 12.71
N ARG A 23 3.99 -4.20 12.08
CA ARG A 23 2.73 -4.69 11.56
C ARG A 23 2.45 -3.91 10.30
N VAL A 24 1.76 -4.56 9.36
CA VAL A 24 1.14 -3.84 8.24
C VAL A 24 0.21 -2.77 8.80
N CYS A 25 0.39 -1.53 8.32
CA CYS A 25 -0.45 -0.40 8.71
C CYS A 25 -1.93 -0.70 8.39
N PRO A 26 -2.87 -0.56 9.35
CA PRO A 26 -4.29 -0.80 9.12
C PRO A 26 -4.87 0.00 7.96
N SER A 27 -4.38 1.22 7.73
CA SER A 27 -4.80 2.05 6.60
C SER A 27 -4.40 1.46 5.24
N VAL A 28 -3.27 0.76 5.16
CA VAL A 28 -2.86 0.07 3.91
C VAL A 28 -3.83 -1.06 3.58
N VAL A 29 -4.19 -1.86 4.58
CA VAL A 29 -5.20 -2.93 4.44
C VAL A 29 -6.55 -2.33 4.02
N ALA A 30 -7.00 -1.27 4.70
CA ALA A 30 -8.27 -0.62 4.40
C ALA A 30 -8.32 -0.02 2.98
N VAL A 31 -7.24 0.63 2.54
CA VAL A 31 -7.15 1.21 1.18
C VAL A 31 -7.21 0.11 0.13
N ASN A 32 -6.51 -1.00 0.32
CA ASN A 32 -6.52 -2.09 -0.64
C ASN A 32 -7.87 -2.82 -0.71
N ASN A 33 -8.52 -3.04 0.43
CA ASN A 33 -9.88 -3.61 0.44
C ASN A 33 -10.87 -2.67 -0.26
N ALA A 34 -10.80 -1.37 0.04
CA ALA A 34 -11.62 -0.38 -0.67
C ALA A 34 -11.31 -0.38 -2.19
N PHE A 35 -10.04 -0.51 -2.58
CA PHE A 35 -9.64 -0.57 -3.98
C PHE A 35 -10.27 -1.76 -4.73
N LEU A 36 -10.34 -2.93 -4.10
CA LEU A 36 -10.92 -4.12 -4.74
C LEU A 36 -12.46 -4.04 -4.79
N PHE A 37 -13.10 -3.63 -3.69
CA PHE A 37 -14.52 -3.89 -3.47
C PHE A 37 -15.45 -2.66 -3.53
N THR A 38 -14.93 -1.44 -3.57
CA THR A 38 -15.77 -0.23 -3.71
C THR A 38 -15.79 0.28 -5.14
N ASN A 39 -16.80 1.09 -5.49
CA ASN A 39 -16.82 1.76 -6.79
C ASN A 39 -15.79 2.91 -6.86
N GLN A 40 -15.52 3.42 -8.06
CA GLN A 40 -14.52 4.48 -8.27
C GLN A 40 -14.78 5.75 -7.44
N LYS A 41 -16.04 6.16 -7.25
CA LYS A 41 -16.36 7.38 -6.48
C LYS A 41 -16.08 7.19 -5.00
N GLU A 42 -16.50 6.06 -4.45
CA GLU A 42 -16.23 5.68 -3.06
C GLU A 42 -14.74 5.55 -2.80
N PHE A 43 -14.02 4.85 -3.69
CA PHE A 43 -12.57 4.70 -3.58
C PHE A 43 -11.84 6.05 -3.65
N GLN A 44 -12.22 6.93 -4.57
CA GLN A 44 -11.64 8.27 -4.68
C GLN A 44 -11.86 9.09 -3.41
N SER A 45 -13.07 9.04 -2.85
CA SER A 45 -13.39 9.69 -1.57
C SER A 45 -12.55 9.12 -0.42
N HIS A 46 -12.33 7.80 -0.42
CA HIS A 46 -11.51 7.11 0.57
C HIS A 46 -10.05 7.57 0.52
N ILE A 47 -9.43 7.65 -0.66
CA ILE A 47 -8.01 8.00 -0.80
C ILE A 47 -7.71 9.49 -0.64
N LYS A 48 -8.68 10.38 -0.88
CA LYS A 48 -8.52 11.83 -0.66
C LYS A 48 -8.26 12.18 0.81
N LYS A 49 -8.69 11.34 1.75
CA LYS A 49 -8.48 11.54 3.20
C LYS A 49 -6.99 11.55 3.61
N PHE A 50 -6.12 10.99 2.78
CA PHE A 50 -4.68 10.94 3.05
C PHE A 50 -3.92 12.20 2.62
N ASN A 51 -4.60 13.20 2.05
CA ASN A 51 -3.99 14.46 1.58
C ASN A 51 -2.78 14.23 0.64
N ALA A 52 -2.83 13.17 -0.17
CA ALA A 52 -1.79 12.87 -1.14
C ALA A 52 -1.77 13.91 -2.28
N PRO A 53 -0.62 14.12 -2.95
CA PRO A 53 -0.54 14.96 -4.14
C PRO A 53 -1.57 14.53 -5.20
N ALA A 54 -2.12 15.51 -5.93
CA ALA A 54 -3.16 15.25 -6.93
C ALA A 54 -2.73 14.22 -7.99
N GLU A 55 -1.46 14.28 -8.42
CA GLU A 55 -0.84 13.33 -9.34
C GLU A 55 -0.90 11.89 -8.83
N ALA A 56 -0.61 11.67 -7.53
CA ALA A 56 -0.65 10.34 -6.94
C ALA A 56 -2.08 9.80 -6.84
N VAL A 57 -3.06 10.67 -6.57
CA VAL A 57 -4.48 10.31 -6.56
C VAL A 57 -4.94 9.93 -7.96
N GLU A 58 -4.57 10.71 -8.98
CA GLU A 58 -4.91 10.45 -10.38
C GLU A 58 -4.32 9.13 -10.88
N ALA A 59 -3.02 8.90 -10.66
CA ALA A 59 -2.37 7.65 -11.01
C ALA A 59 -3.04 6.44 -10.34
N LYS A 60 -3.39 6.55 -9.05
CA LYS A 60 -4.08 5.46 -8.35
C LYS A 60 -5.49 5.20 -8.90
N MET A 61 -6.20 6.25 -9.32
CA MET A 61 -7.53 6.15 -9.93
C MET A 61 -7.48 5.53 -11.32
N GLU A 62 -6.42 5.75 -12.10
CA GLU A 62 -6.22 5.08 -13.39
C GLU A 62 -6.08 3.56 -13.21
N VAL A 63 -5.29 3.12 -12.23
CA VAL A 63 -5.17 1.69 -11.89
C VAL A 63 -6.52 1.12 -11.42
N LYS A 64 -7.29 1.88 -10.63
CA LYS A 64 -8.63 1.46 -10.19
C LYS A 64 -9.56 1.22 -11.38
N LYS A 65 -9.55 2.14 -12.35
CA LYS A 65 -10.35 2.03 -13.57
C LYS A 65 -9.97 0.79 -14.38
N CYS A 66 -8.67 0.52 -14.53
CA CYS A 66 -8.18 -0.68 -15.20
C CYS A 66 -8.71 -1.95 -14.51
N VAL A 67 -8.47 -2.07 -13.20
CA VAL A 67 -8.89 -3.25 -12.42
C VAL A 67 -10.39 -3.47 -12.46
N ASP A 68 -11.20 -2.41 -12.32
CA ASP A 68 -12.67 -2.53 -12.39
C ASP A 68 -13.18 -2.96 -13.76
N SER A 69 -12.46 -2.62 -14.83
CA SER A 69 -12.83 -3.02 -16.19
C SER A 69 -12.37 -4.43 -16.56
N SER A 70 -11.33 -4.94 -15.90
CA SER A 70 -10.64 -6.17 -16.30
C SER A 70 -10.87 -7.35 -15.36
N MET A 71 -11.24 -7.10 -14.10
CA MET A 71 -11.40 -8.16 -13.10
C MET A 71 -12.85 -8.30 -12.66
N ASN A 72 -13.34 -9.53 -12.64
CA ASN A 72 -14.60 -9.87 -12.00
C ASN A 72 -14.45 -10.04 -10.46
N ASP A 73 -15.57 -10.20 -9.77
CA ASP A 73 -15.60 -10.28 -8.31
C ASP A 73 -14.85 -11.50 -7.77
N ALA A 74 -14.87 -12.63 -8.48
CA ALA A 74 -14.13 -13.82 -8.06
C ALA A 74 -12.61 -13.59 -8.13
N GLN A 75 -12.11 -12.94 -9.19
CA GLN A 75 -10.70 -12.58 -9.31
C GLN A 75 -10.26 -11.56 -8.25
N LYS A 76 -11.13 -10.61 -7.91
CA LYS A 76 -10.88 -9.64 -6.83
C LYS A 76 -10.82 -10.33 -5.47
N ALA A 77 -11.68 -11.32 -5.22
CA ALA A 77 -11.64 -12.12 -3.99
C ALA A 77 -10.37 -12.98 -3.89
N GLU A 78 -9.90 -13.57 -4.98
CA GLU A 78 -8.60 -14.28 -4.97
C GLU A 78 -7.43 -13.33 -4.69
N MET A 79 -7.46 -12.11 -5.25
CA MET A 79 -6.46 -11.08 -4.95
C MET A 79 -6.46 -10.68 -3.47
N GLU A 80 -7.65 -10.56 -2.86
CA GLU A 80 -7.77 -10.30 -1.42
C GLU A 80 -7.16 -11.43 -0.58
N LYS A 81 -7.36 -12.70 -0.96
CA LYS A 81 -6.75 -13.83 -0.25
C LYS A 81 -5.23 -13.77 -0.27
N ILE A 82 -4.63 -13.53 -1.45
CA ILE A 82 -3.18 -13.37 -1.59
C ILE A 82 -2.69 -12.23 -0.70
N MET A 83 -3.42 -11.12 -0.65
CA MET A 83 -3.08 -10.00 0.21
C MET A 83 -3.15 -10.34 1.70
N ALA A 84 -4.15 -11.11 2.12
CA ALA A 84 -4.27 -11.59 3.49
C ALA A 84 -3.09 -12.51 3.89
N GLU A 85 -2.62 -13.36 2.98
CA GLU A 85 -1.41 -14.18 3.17
C GLU A 85 -0.15 -13.32 3.32
N VAL A 86 0.00 -12.28 2.50
CA VAL A 86 1.13 -11.34 2.64
C VAL A 86 1.08 -10.62 3.99
N VAL A 87 -0.10 -10.14 4.39
CA VAL A 87 -0.29 -9.47 5.69
C VAL A 87 0.00 -10.42 6.86
N SER A 88 -0.37 -11.69 6.77
CA SER A 88 -0.11 -12.67 7.83
C SER A 88 1.37 -13.01 7.93
N TYR A 89 2.06 -13.19 6.79
CA TYR A 89 3.50 -13.40 6.76
C TYR A 89 4.26 -12.21 7.36
N CYS A 90 3.89 -10.99 6.99
CA CYS A 90 4.46 -9.78 7.58
C CYS A 90 4.19 -9.66 9.08
N LYS A 91 3.11 -10.23 9.62
CA LYS A 91 2.89 -10.31 11.08
C LYS A 91 3.72 -11.38 11.78
N GLN A 92 4.16 -12.43 11.08
CA GLN A 92 4.87 -13.57 11.67
C GLN A 92 6.37 -13.34 11.82
N LYS A 93 6.99 -12.53 10.95
CA LYS A 93 8.41 -12.14 11.05
C LYS A 93 8.76 -11.28 12.27
N GLU A 94 7.74 -10.94 13.03
CA GLU A 94 7.70 -9.98 14.13
C GLU A 94 7.78 -10.64 15.51
N GLN A 95 7.46 -11.94 15.58
CA GLN A 95 7.42 -12.75 16.79
C GLN A 95 8.70 -13.57 16.93
#